data_AF-A0A2V9TLW4-F1
#
_entry.id   AF-A0A2V9TLW4-F1
#
_cell.length_a   1.000
_cell.length_b   1.000
_cell.length_c   1.000
_cell.angle_alpha   90.00
_cell.angle_beta   90.00
_cell.angle_gamma   90.00
#
_symmetry.space_group_name_H-M   'P 1'
#
loop_
_entity.id
_entity.type
_entity.pdbx_description
1 polymer ?
#
loop_
_entity_poly.entity_id
_entity_poly.type
_entity_poly.pdbx_seq_one_letter_code
_entity_poly.pdbx_strand_id
1 'polypeptide(L)'
;MHEFDRRSMLKLVAALSLAPHSALADEKDSKVHLVEAGTDRTGQPHKAARANTHLDFKVLTRETNGALFIMENRNMVRGGPSRHVHYEQEECCG
;
A
#
# COMPACT_ATOMS: atom_id res chain seq x y z
N MET A 1 -20.94 10.10 -44.35
CA MET A 1 -19.84 10.40 -43.40
C MET A 1 -20.46 10.65 -42.05
N HIS A 2 -20.24 9.77 -41.07
CA HIS A 2 -20.76 9.96 -39.72
C HIS A 2 -19.98 11.09 -39.04
N GLU A 3 -20.68 12.16 -38.67
CA GLU A 3 -20.11 13.27 -37.91
C GLU A 3 -19.95 12.83 -36.46
N PHE A 4 -18.71 12.61 -36.05
CA PHE A 4 -18.41 12.23 -34.67
C PHE A 4 -18.50 13.45 -33.76
N ASP A 5 -19.52 13.48 -32.89
CA ASP A 5 -19.72 14.54 -31.91
C ASP A 5 -18.58 14.53 -30.87
N ARG A 6 -17.79 15.62 -30.89
CA ARG A 6 -16.66 15.86 -29.99
C ARG A 6 -17.06 15.79 -28.52
N ARG A 7 -18.31 16.14 -28.18
CA ARG A 7 -18.83 16.06 -26.80
C ARG A 7 -19.06 14.62 -26.36
N SER A 8 -19.38 13.72 -27.30
CA SER A 8 -19.52 12.30 -27.02
C SER A 8 -18.17 11.63 -26.77
N MET A 9 -17.13 12.03 -27.52
CA MET A 9 -15.76 11.57 -27.26
C MET A 9 -15.23 12.03 -25.89
N LEU A 10 -15.46 13.29 -25.52
CA LEU A 10 -14.96 13.83 -24.26
C LEU A 10 -15.60 13.16 -23.03
N LYS A 11 -16.87 12.80 -23.11
CA LYS A 11 -17.58 12.03 -22.07
C LYS A 11 -17.05 10.60 -21.94
N LEU A 12 -16.73 9.95 -23.07
CA LEU A 12 -16.16 8.60 -23.08
C LEU A 12 -14.78 8.57 -22.42
N VAL A 13 -13.94 9.57 -22.67
CA VAL A 13 -12.58 9.69 -22.09
C VAL A 13 -12.64 9.98 -20.58
N ALA A 14 -13.52 10.88 -20.14
CA ALA A 14 -13.68 11.20 -18.72
C ALA A 14 -14.23 10.01 -17.91
N ALA A 15 -15.13 9.22 -18.48
CA ALA A 15 -15.66 8.01 -17.85
C ALA A 15 -14.60 6.89 -17.76
N LEU A 16 -13.66 6.81 -18.70
CA LEU A 16 -12.58 5.82 -18.67
C LEU A 16 -11.49 6.17 -17.66
N SER A 17 -11.24 7.46 -17.40
CA SER A 17 -10.13 7.91 -16.54
C SER A 17 -10.28 7.62 -15.05
N LEU A 18 -11.49 7.29 -14.56
CA LEU A 18 -11.70 6.91 -13.15
C LEU A 18 -12.12 5.45 -12.95
N ALA A 19 -12.28 4.66 -14.02
CA ALA A 19 -13.04 3.41 -13.96
C ALA A 19 -12.28 2.09 -13.72
N PRO A 20 -10.94 1.98 -13.68
CA PRO A 20 -10.36 0.72 -13.23
C PRO A 20 -9.25 0.91 -12.19
N HIS A 21 -9.57 1.50 -11.04
CA HIS A 21 -8.83 1.18 -9.81
C HIS A 21 -9.65 0.29 -8.86
N SER A 22 -10.97 0.24 -9.03
CA SER A 22 -11.85 -0.57 -8.18
C SER A 22 -11.96 -2.04 -8.63
N ALA A 23 -11.43 -2.40 -9.80
CA ALA A 23 -11.65 -3.72 -10.43
C ALA A 23 -10.50 -4.74 -10.22
N LEU A 24 -9.51 -4.45 -9.37
CA LEU A 24 -8.43 -5.39 -9.03
C LEU A 24 -8.53 -5.96 -7.61
N ALA A 25 -9.58 -5.60 -6.86
CA ALA A 25 -9.86 -6.25 -5.60
C ALA A 25 -10.48 -7.62 -5.88
N ASP A 26 -9.64 -8.65 -5.94
CA ASP A 26 -10.07 -10.02 -5.68
C ASP A 26 -10.76 -10.00 -4.30
N GLU A 27 -12.08 -10.23 -4.26
CA GLU A 27 -12.87 -10.31 -3.02
C GLU A 27 -12.48 -11.58 -2.28
N LYS A 28 -11.31 -11.54 -1.65
CA LYS A 28 -10.88 -12.55 -0.70
C LYS A 28 -11.59 -12.26 0.62
N ASP A 29 -12.17 -13.31 1.21
CA ASP A 29 -12.91 -13.31 2.48
C ASP A 29 -12.37 -12.25 3.46
N SER A 30 -13.15 -11.18 3.64
CA SER A 30 -12.73 -9.95 4.28
C SER A 30 -12.84 -10.05 5.79
N LYS A 31 -12.13 -11.02 6.38
CA LYS A 31 -12.01 -11.09 7.82
C LYS A 31 -11.20 -9.90 8.31
N VAL A 32 -11.88 -8.94 8.95
CA VAL A 32 -11.23 -7.79 9.56
C VAL A 32 -10.35 -8.26 10.72
N HIS A 33 -9.08 -7.88 10.69
CA HIS A 33 -8.11 -8.18 11.73
C HIS A 33 -7.66 -6.88 12.40
N LEU A 34 -7.96 -6.72 13.69
CA LEU A 34 -7.38 -5.65 14.49
C LEU A 34 -5.95 -6.03 14.89
N VAL A 35 -5.00 -5.15 14.60
CA VAL A 35 -3.62 -5.24 15.10
C VAL A 35 -3.36 -4.03 15.97
N GLU A 36 -3.19 -4.25 17.27
CA GLU A 36 -3.00 -3.18 18.25
C GLU A 36 -1.67 -2.44 18.04
N ALA A 37 -1.57 -1.21 18.55
CA ALA A 37 -0.33 -0.45 18.56
C ALA A 37 0.79 -1.23 19.26
N GLY A 38 1.99 -1.24 18.66
CA GLY A 38 3.14 -1.99 19.17
C GLY A 38 3.04 -3.52 19.12
N THR A 39 2.03 -4.07 18.44
CA THR A 39 1.90 -5.51 18.16
C THR A 39 2.06 -5.83 16.67
N ASP A 40 2.43 -7.07 16.36
CA ASP A 40 2.71 -7.54 15.00
C ASP A 40 1.63 -8.51 14.50
N ARG A 41 1.23 -8.36 13.22
CA ARG A 41 0.20 -9.15 12.55
C ARG A 41 0.52 -10.65 12.47
N THR A 42 1.80 -11.01 12.46
CA THR A 42 2.31 -12.39 12.44
C THR A 42 2.59 -12.93 13.84
N GLY A 43 2.55 -12.08 14.88
CA GLY A 43 2.93 -12.44 16.24
C GLY A 43 4.44 -12.69 16.42
N GLN A 44 5.25 -12.40 15.40
CA GLN A 44 6.70 -12.58 15.42
C GLN A 44 7.39 -11.22 15.39
N PRO A 45 8.47 -11.03 16.17
CA PRO A 45 9.22 -9.78 16.14
C PRO A 45 10.07 -9.70 14.86
N HIS A 46 9.93 -8.60 14.11
CA HIS A 46 10.83 -8.27 13.00
C HIS A 46 11.80 -7.17 13.43
N LYS A 47 13.07 -7.32 13.06
CA LYS A 47 14.13 -6.35 13.39
C LYS A 47 14.72 -5.80 12.10
N ALA A 48 14.94 -4.49 12.05
CA ALA A 48 15.72 -3.91 10.96
C ALA A 48 17.22 -4.19 11.16
N ALA A 49 18.00 -3.98 10.09
CA ALA A 49 19.45 -4.19 10.11
C ALA A 49 20.21 -3.29 11.11
N ARG A 50 19.60 -2.19 11.58
CA ARG A 50 20.16 -1.34 12.65
C ARG A 50 19.71 -1.84 14.02
N ALA A 51 20.65 -1.92 14.95
CA ALA A 51 20.39 -2.33 16.32
C ALA A 51 19.29 -1.47 16.97
N ASN A 52 18.34 -2.16 17.63
CA ASN A 52 17.27 -1.62 18.47
C ASN A 52 16.02 -1.02 17.79
N THR A 53 15.87 -1.11 16.47
CA THR A 53 14.59 -0.76 15.81
C THR A 53 13.65 -1.96 15.73
N HIS A 54 12.40 -1.75 16.11
CA HIS A 54 11.33 -2.75 16.02
C HIS A 54 10.45 -2.45 14.82
N LEU A 55 10.20 -3.48 13.99
CA LEU A 55 9.27 -3.40 12.87
C LEU A 55 8.07 -4.28 13.21
N ASP A 56 6.91 -3.66 13.40
CA ASP A 56 5.67 -4.38 13.65
C ASP A 56 4.78 -4.27 12.41
N PHE A 57 4.56 -5.40 11.72
CA PHE A 57 3.75 -5.44 10.51
C PHE A 57 2.27 -5.33 10.89
N LYS A 58 1.55 -4.41 10.23
CA LYS A 58 0.11 -4.20 10.46
C LYS A 58 -0.74 -4.83 9.37
N VAL A 59 -0.28 -4.72 8.12
CA VAL A 59 -0.95 -5.29 6.94
C VAL A 59 0.08 -5.98 6.06
N LEU A 60 -0.14 -7.26 5.75
CA LEU A 60 0.75 -8.04 4.89
C LEU A 60 0.33 -7.93 3.43
N THR A 61 1.28 -7.93 2.50
CA THR A 61 1.01 -7.90 1.06
C THR A 61 0.15 -9.06 0.57
N ARG A 62 0.26 -10.24 1.18
CA ARG A 62 -0.58 -11.42 0.86
C ARG A 62 -2.07 -11.24 1.21
N GLU A 63 -2.40 -10.27 2.06
CA GLU A 63 -3.76 -9.90 2.46
C GLU A 63 -4.36 -8.87 1.50
N THR A 64 -3.53 -8.22 0.67
CA THR A 64 -3.92 -7.14 -0.25
C THR A 64 -3.52 -7.44 -1.70
N ASN A 65 -3.17 -8.69 -2.00
CA ASN A 65 -2.64 -9.13 -3.30
C ASN A 65 -1.48 -8.26 -3.83
N GLY A 66 -0.61 -7.81 -2.93
CA GLY A 66 0.56 -6.99 -3.24
C GLY A 66 0.28 -5.50 -3.34
N ALA A 67 -0.98 -5.06 -3.24
CA ALA A 67 -1.33 -3.65 -3.43
C ALA A 67 -0.86 -2.73 -2.29
N LEU A 68 -0.73 -3.26 -1.06
CA LEU A 68 -0.39 -2.45 0.10
C LEU A 68 0.34 -3.25 1.18
N PHE A 69 1.32 -2.58 1.78
CA PHE A 69 2.03 -3.03 2.98
C PHE A 69 2.05 -1.89 3.99
N ILE A 70 1.75 -2.19 5.26
CA ILE A 70 1.81 -1.21 6.37
C ILE A 70 2.63 -1.81 7.51
N MET A 71 3.56 -1.01 8.02
CA MET A 71 4.32 -1.33 9.22
C MET A 71 4.41 -0.14 10.18
N GLU A 72 4.56 -0.45 11.45
CA GLU A 72 4.92 0.49 12.50
C GLU A 72 6.40 0.33 12.81
N ASN A 73 7.18 1.40 12.66
CA ASN A 73 8.60 1.40 13.00
C ASN A 73 8.80 2.10 14.35
N ARG A 74 9.24 1.34 15.37
CA ARG A 74 9.41 1.83 16.75
C ARG A 74 10.86 1.84 17.16
N ASN A 75 11.16 2.66 18.18
CA ASN A 75 12.48 2.76 18.80
C ASN A 75 13.58 3.11 17.78
N MET A 76 13.23 3.91 16.77
CA MET A 76 14.18 4.38 15.78
C MET A 76 15.29 5.19 16.45
N VAL A 77 16.52 4.67 16.35
CA VAL A 77 17.71 5.45 16.68
C VAL A 77 17.86 6.58 15.68
N ARG A 78 18.38 7.72 16.15
CA ARG A 78 18.55 8.93 15.33
C ARG A 78 19.38 8.60 14.08
N GLY A 79 18.92 9.09 12.92
CA GLY A 79 19.65 8.98 11.66
C GLY A 79 19.05 8.06 10.60
N GLY A 80 17.90 7.42 10.86
CA GLY A 80 17.09 6.72 9.85
C GLY A 80 17.81 5.61 9.06
N PRO A 81 17.14 4.99 8.08
CA PRO A 81 17.82 4.16 7.09
C PRO A 81 18.80 5.02 6.26
N SER A 82 19.86 4.39 5.74
CA SER A 82 20.76 5.04 4.78
C SER A 82 19.97 5.55 3.57
N ARG A 83 20.43 6.64 2.93
CA ARG A 83 19.78 7.15 1.71
C ARG A 83 19.71 6.03 0.66
N HIS A 84 18.51 5.74 0.18
CA HIS A 84 18.24 4.71 -0.82
C HIS A 84 17.14 5.20 -1.78
N VAL A 85 16.90 4.41 -2.83
CA VAL A 85 15.89 4.67 -3.85
C VAL A 85 15.06 3.41 -4.01
N HIS A 86 13.75 3.58 -4.08
CA HIS A 86 12.80 2.53 -4.44
C HIS A 86 12.42 2.70 -5.91
N TYR A 87 12.63 1.67 -6.73
CA TYR A 87 12.36 1.75 -8.18
C TYR A 87 10.93 1.38 -8.55
N GLU A 88 10.31 0.49 -7.75
CA GLU A 88 9.00 -0.11 -8.06
C GLU A 88 8.00 0.05 -6.90
N GLN A 89 8.36 0.85 -5.89
CA GLN A 89 7.59 1.01 -4.67
C GLN A 89 7.54 2.47 -4.27
N GLU A 90 6.33 2.94 -3.93
CA GLU A 90 6.13 4.22 -3.28
C GLU A 90 6.17 4.02 -1.76
N GLU A 91 6.91 4.87 -1.04
CA GLU A 91 6.99 4.83 0.43
C GLU A 91 6.41 6.13 1.01
N CYS A 92 5.41 6.00 1.87
CA CYS A 92 4.84 7.12 2.63
C CYS A 92 5.25 7.01 4.09
N CYS A 93 5.91 8.04 4.62
CA CYS A 93 6.28 8.17 6.03
C CYS A 93 5.37 9.20 6.71
N GLY A 94 4.85 8.86 7.90
CA GLY A 94 4.00 9.72 8.73
C GLY A 94 4.65 10.11 10.05
#